data_AF-A0A956I989-F1
#
_entry.id   AF-A0A956I989-F1
#
_cell.length_a   1.000
_cell.length_b   1.000
_cell.length_c   1.000
_cell.angle_alpha   90.00
_cell.angle_beta   90.00
_cell.angle_gamma   90.00
#
_symmetry.space_group_name_H-M   'P 1'
#
loop_
_entity.id
_entity.type
_entity.pdbx_description
1 polymer ?
#
loop_
_entity_poly.entity_id
_entity_poly.type
_entity_poly.pdbx_seq_one_letter_code
_entity_poly.pdbx_strand_id
1 'polypeptide(L)'
;VARAMPYFSSALQLVATTDYVLTVSERYSRAHARALALQIVEVPLELRPYALSLVWHPRFDGDAAHRFLRERFVDAAAEIAADKHASPRTRLDPTDPTSGQRRKRPRRARDT
;
A
#
# COMPACT_ATOMS: atom_id res chain seq x y z
N VAL A 1 15.78 -13.52 3.88
CA VAL A 1 14.78 -12.97 4.83
C VAL A 1 14.96 -13.68 6.17
N ALA A 2 15.22 -12.94 7.26
CA ALA A 2 15.44 -13.53 8.59
C ALA A 2 14.14 -13.78 9.38
N ARG A 3 13.16 -12.87 9.26
CA ARG A 3 11.81 -12.97 9.85
C ARG A 3 10.77 -12.47 8.85
N ALA A 4 9.60 -13.10 8.84
CA ALA A 4 8.44 -12.66 8.07
C ALA A 4 7.34 -12.23 9.05
N MET A 5 6.81 -11.02 8.87
CA MET A 5 5.79 -10.45 9.74
C MET A 5 4.61 -9.93 8.91
N PRO A 6 3.36 -10.15 9.35
CA PRO A 6 2.19 -9.69 8.61
C PRO A 6 1.87 -8.21 8.82
N TYR A 7 2.44 -7.55 9.84
CA TYR A 7 2.07 -6.20 10.25
C TYR A 7 3.30 -5.28 10.38
N PHE A 8 3.21 -4.08 9.78
CA PHE A 8 4.30 -3.10 9.79
C PHE A 8 4.60 -2.54 11.18
N SER A 9 3.59 -2.34 12.03
CA SER A 9 3.77 -1.81 13.39
C SER A 9 4.65 -2.74 14.24
N SER A 10 4.33 -4.03 14.25
CA SER A 10 5.11 -5.04 14.96
C SER A 10 6.51 -5.19 14.36
N ALA A 11 6.67 -5.04 13.04
CA ALA A 11 7.97 -5.11 12.39
C ALA A 11 8.88 -3.92 12.76
N LEU A 12 8.35 -2.70 12.85
CA LEU A 12 9.11 -1.55 13.34
C LEU A 12 9.56 -1.72 14.79
N GLN A 13 8.68 -2.24 15.66
CA GLN A 13 9.02 -2.52 17.07
C GLN A 13 10.15 -3.56 17.18
N LEU A 14 10.14 -4.59 16.33
CA LEU A 14 11.21 -5.58 16.28
C LEU A 14 12.54 -4.94 15.88
N VAL A 15 12.54 -4.14 14.81
CA VAL A 15 13.76 -3.44 14.35
C VAL A 15 14.29 -2.45 15.38
N ALA A 16 13.42 -1.80 16.16
CA ALA A 16 13.84 -0.87 17.22
C ALA A 16 14.59 -1.53 18.37
N THR A 17 14.52 -2.87 18.49
CA THR A 17 15.09 -3.62 19.62
C THR A 17 16.08 -4.71 19.17
N THR A 18 16.45 -4.73 17.88
CA THR A 18 17.35 -5.73 17.29
C THR A 18 18.26 -5.11 16.24
N ASP A 19 19.27 -5.85 15.80
CA ASP A 19 20.17 -5.43 14.70
C ASP A 19 19.59 -5.73 13.31
N TYR A 20 18.26 -5.87 13.20
CA TYR A 20 17.61 -6.09 11.91
C TYR A 20 17.39 -4.79 11.15
N VAL A 21 17.24 -4.91 9.83
CA VAL A 21 16.82 -3.82 8.95
C VAL A 21 15.49 -4.19 8.29
N LEU A 22 14.65 -3.18 8.04
CA LEU A 22 13.35 -3.34 7.40
C LEU A 22 13.18 -2.32 6.27
N THR A 23 12.82 -2.82 5.10
CA THR A 23 12.28 -2.00 4.02
C THR A 23 10.75 -1.90 4.19
N VAL A 24 10.23 -0.70 4.38
CA VAL A 24 8.81 -0.40 4.56
C VAL A 24 8.45 0.91 3.86
N SER A 25 7.17 1.22 3.74
CA SER A 25 6.70 2.50 3.20
C SER A 25 7.36 3.70 3.88
N GLU A 26 7.91 4.60 3.07
CA GLU A 26 8.55 5.84 3.54
C GLU A 26 7.62 6.70 4.39
N ARG A 27 6.34 6.83 3.99
CA ARG A 27 5.35 7.57 4.78
C ARG A 27 5.16 6.98 6.17
N TYR A 28 5.17 5.65 6.26
CA TYR A 28 5.03 4.95 7.52
C TYR A 28 6.28 5.08 8.39
N SER A 29 7.48 4.96 7.81
CA SER A 29 8.72 5.15 8.56
C SER A 29 8.86 6.60 9.05
N ARG A 30 8.59 7.62 8.23
CA ARG A 30 8.65 9.04 8.63
C ARG A 30 7.73 9.37 9.81
N ALA A 31 6.54 8.76 9.86
CA ALA A 31 5.58 8.99 10.94
C ALA A 31 6.01 8.37 12.29
N HIS A 32 6.82 7.31 12.28
CA HIS A 32 7.10 6.51 13.48
C HIS A 32 8.58 6.47 13.90
N ALA A 33 9.52 6.74 12.98
CA ALA A 33 10.95 6.54 13.22
C ALA A 33 11.46 7.33 14.43
N ARG A 34 11.06 8.61 14.55
CA ARG A 34 11.47 9.46 15.68
C ARG A 34 11.02 8.89 17.03
N ALA A 35 9.78 8.40 17.11
CA ALA A 35 9.24 7.86 18.35
C ALA A 35 9.90 6.54 18.77
N LEU A 36 10.45 5.80 17.80
CA LEU A 36 11.12 4.51 18.01
C LEU A 36 12.65 4.62 18.00
N ALA A 37 13.21 5.84 17.97
CA ALA A 37 14.64 6.09 17.82
C ALA A 37 15.29 5.36 16.62
N LEU A 38 14.53 5.19 15.53
CA LEU A 38 14.99 4.54 14.31
C LEU A 38 15.59 5.55 13.34
N GLN A 39 16.60 5.12 12.59
CA GLN A 39 17.16 5.87 11.47
C GLN A 39 16.53 5.40 10.16
N ILE A 40 16.20 6.35 9.29
CA ILE A 40 15.76 6.09 7.92
C ILE A 40 16.98 6.25 7.01
N VAL A 41 17.24 5.24 6.19
CA VAL A 41 18.35 5.23 5.22
C VAL A 41 17.79 4.94 3.82
N GLU A 42 18.50 5.39 2.80
CA GLU A 42 18.13 5.11 1.42
C GLU A 42 18.26 3.60 1.12
N VAL A 43 17.33 3.06 0.34
CA VAL A 43 17.36 1.65 -0.01
C VAL A 43 18.47 1.43 -1.04
N PRO A 44 19.39 0.46 -0.85
CA PRO A 44 20.51 0.23 -1.78
C PRO A 44 20.09 -0.48 -3.08
N LEU A 45 18.81 -0.42 -3.44
CA LEU A 45 18.19 -1.10 -4.55
C LEU A 45 17.20 -0.13 -5.21
N GLU A 46 17.22 -0.07 -6.53
CA GLU A 46 16.23 0.68 -7.29
C GLU A 46 14.84 0.05 -7.10
N LEU A 47 13.97 0.74 -6.36
CA LEU A 47 12.60 0.31 -6.12
C LEU A 47 11.63 1.11 -6.99
N ARG A 48 10.78 0.39 -7.75
CA ARG A 48 9.68 1.04 -8.45
C ARG A 48 8.64 1.55 -7.44
N PRO A 49 8.25 2.84 -7.50
CA PRO A 49 7.19 3.39 -6.67
C PRO A 49 5.86 2.65 -6.87
N TYR A 50 5.00 2.66 -5.85
CA TYR A 50 3.66 2.09 -5.92
C TYR A 50 2.59 3.16 -5.66
N ALA A 51 1.40 2.97 -6.25
CA ALA A 51 0.26 3.84 -6.01
C ALA A 51 -0.68 3.22 -4.98
N LEU A 52 -1.25 4.07 -4.12
CA LEU A 52 -2.41 3.72 -3.32
C LEU A 52 -3.66 4.06 -4.12
N SER A 53 -4.58 3.10 -4.24
CA SER A 53 -5.81 3.25 -5.00
C SER A 53 -7.02 3.13 -4.08
N LEU A 54 -7.99 4.02 -4.25
CA LEU A 54 -9.30 3.88 -3.65
C LEU A 54 -10.17 3.01 -4.57
N VAL A 55 -10.77 1.96 -4.02
CA VAL A 55 -11.57 1.01 -4.79
C VAL A 55 -12.97 0.91 -4.18
N TRP A 56 -13.98 0.92 -5.03
CA TRP A 56 -15.38 0.77 -4.64
C TRP A 56 -16.14 -0.01 -5.71
N HIS A 57 -17.34 -0.47 -5.38
CA HIS A 57 -18.19 -1.17 -6.33
C HIS A 57 -18.94 -0.16 -7.22
N PRO A 58 -19.04 -0.36 -8.55
CA PRO A 58 -19.69 0.58 -9.49
C PRO A 58 -21.13 0.98 -9.13
N ARG A 59 -21.85 0.12 -8.39
CA ARG A 59 -23.18 0.42 -7.82
C ARG A 59 -23.22 1.74 -7.02
N PHE A 60 -22.09 2.16 -6.47
CA PHE A 60 -21.97 3.38 -5.66
C PHE A 60 -21.34 4.56 -6.44
N ASP A 61 -21.31 4.50 -7.77
CA ASP A 61 -20.80 5.62 -8.56
C ASP A 61 -21.68 6.87 -8.40
N GLY A 62 -23.00 6.68 -8.47
CA GLY A 62 -23.99 7.76 -8.35
C GLY A 62 -24.42 8.10 -6.91
N ASP A 63 -23.87 7.41 -5.90
CA ASP A 63 -24.22 7.68 -4.50
C ASP A 63 -23.49 8.93 -3.99
N ALA A 64 -24.26 9.91 -3.51
CA ALA A 64 -23.73 11.22 -3.10
C ALA A 64 -22.84 11.14 -1.85
N ALA A 65 -23.17 10.27 -0.89
CA ALA A 65 -22.40 10.11 0.34
C ALA A 65 -21.05 9.43 0.05
N HIS A 66 -21.06 8.40 -0.80
CA HIS A 66 -19.84 7.77 -1.30
C HIS A 66 -18.98 8.76 -2.06
N ARG A 67 -19.56 9.54 -2.99
CA ARG A 67 -18.81 10.56 -3.73
C ARG A 67 -18.14 11.56 -2.79
N PHE A 68 -18.89 12.12 -1.85
CA PHE A 68 -18.35 13.06 -0.85
C PHE A 68 -17.16 12.45 -0.10
N LEU A 69 -17.29 11.22 0.41
CA LEU A 69 -16.21 10.59 1.16
C LEU A 69 -14.97 10.32 0.27
N ARG A 70 -15.17 9.87 -0.97
CA ARG A 70 -14.06 9.67 -1.93
C ARG A 70 -13.31 10.97 -2.18
N GLU A 71 -14.04 12.08 -2.39
CA GLU A 71 -13.45 13.41 -2.56
C GLU A 71 -12.65 13.83 -1.31
N ARG A 72 -13.21 13.65 -0.11
CA ARG A 72 -12.48 13.97 1.14
C ARG A 72 -11.19 13.16 1.31
N PHE A 73 -11.20 11.87 0.94
CA PHE A 73 -9.96 11.08 0.94
C PHE A 73 -8.93 11.62 -0.05
N VAL A 74 -9.35 12.01 -1.25
CA VAL A 74 -8.46 12.57 -2.28
C VAL A 74 -7.87 13.90 -1.81
N ASP A 75 -8.69 14.79 -1.25
CA ASP A 75 -8.25 16.09 -0.74
C ASP A 75 -7.20 15.92 0.38
N ALA A 76 -7.51 15.10 1.39
CA ALA A 76 -6.60 14.83 2.50
C ALA A 76 -5.31 14.14 2.03
N ALA A 77 -5.41 13.22 1.07
CA ALA A 77 -4.24 12.57 0.49
C ALA A 77 -3.36 13.57 -0.29
N ALA A 78 -3.95 14.53 -1.00
CA ALA A 78 -3.20 15.56 -1.72
C ALA A 78 -2.49 16.55 -0.77
N GLU A 79 -3.07 16.83 0.40
CA GLU A 79 -2.45 17.66 1.43
C GLU A 79 -1.21 16.99 2.06
N ILE A 80 -1.28 15.67 2.29
CA ILE A 80 -0.21 14.93 2.97
C ILE A 80 0.84 14.41 1.97
N ALA A 81 0.44 14.04 0.76
CA ALA A 81 1.34 13.51 -0.26
C ALA A 81 1.97 14.65 -1.07
N ALA A 82 3.10 15.16 -0.57
CA ALA A 82 3.88 16.17 -1.27
C ALA A 82 4.39 15.68 -2.64
N ASP A 83 4.66 14.38 -2.78
CA ASP A 83 5.33 13.81 -3.95
C ASP A 83 4.41 12.90 -4.78
N LYS A 84 4.33 13.23 -6.08
CA LYS A 84 3.87 12.29 -7.12
C LYS A 84 5.10 11.61 -7.70
N HIS A 85 5.32 10.35 -7.33
CA HIS A 85 6.39 9.58 -7.96
C HIS A 85 6.12 9.40 -9.45
N ALA A 86 7.17 9.47 -10.28
CA ALA A 86 7.06 9.17 -11.70
C ALA A 86 6.74 7.69 -11.91
N SER A 87 5.79 7.39 -12.81
CA SER A 87 5.43 6.02 -13.23
C SER A 87 5.15 5.04 -12.08
N PRO A 88 4.27 5.36 -11.11
CA PRO A 88 4.00 4.47 -10.00
C PRO A 88 3.24 3.24 -10.50
N ARG A 89 3.51 2.09 -9.89
CA ARG A 89 2.70 0.88 -10.11
C ARG A 89 1.27 1.11 -9.63
N THR A 90 0.35 1.31 -10.57
CA THR A 90 -1.10 1.46 -10.33
C THR A 90 -1.87 0.14 -10.45
N ARG A 91 -1.24 -0.89 -11.01
CA ARG A 91 -1.80 -2.23 -11.14
C ARG A 91 -0.76 -3.27 -10.72
N LEU A 92 -1.23 -4.36 -10.14
CA LEU A 92 -0.40 -5.55 -9.93
C LEU A 92 -0.08 -6.16 -11.29
N ASP A 93 1.21 -6.34 -11.56
CA ASP A 93 1.70 -6.99 -12.78
C ASP A 93 1.46 -8.50 -12.66
N PRO A 94 0.73 -9.15 -13.59
CA PRO A 94 0.50 -10.59 -13.55
C PRO A 94 1.78 -11.44 -13.49
N THR A 95 2.92 -10.92 -13.94
CA THR A 95 4.21 -11.64 -13.89
C THR A 95 4.99 -11.38 -12.61
N ASP A 96 4.51 -10.53 -11.71
CA ASP A 96 5.14 -10.27 -10.42
C ASP A 96 5.03 -11.52 -9.52
N PRO A 97 6.12 -11.99 -8.88
CA PRO A 97 6.09 -13.14 -7.98
C PRO A 97 5.12 -12.98 -6.80
N THR A 98 4.71 -11.75 -6.47
CA THR A 98 3.70 -11.47 -5.44
C THR A 98 2.26 -11.39 -5.96
N SER A 99 2.06 -11.41 -7.29
CA SER A 99 0.73 -11.42 -7.88
C SER A 99 0.10 -12.80 -7.75
N GLY A 100 -0.98 -12.90 -6.98
CA GLY A 100 -1.75 -14.13 -6.87
C GLY A 100 -2.23 -14.64 -8.23
N GLN A 101 -2.21 -15.95 -8.44
CA GLN A 101 -2.72 -16.53 -9.69
C GLN A 101 -4.20 -16.18 -9.87
N ARG A 102 -4.55 -15.73 -11.08
CA ARG A 102 -5.92 -15.39 -11.44
C ARG A 102 -6.80 -16.64 -11.41
N ARG A 103 -7.50 -16.90 -10.30
CA ARG A 103 -8.49 -17.98 -10.22
C ARG A 103 -9.65 -17.67 -11.17
N LYS A 104 -9.79 -18.46 -12.25
CA LYS A 104 -11.00 -18.43 -13.10
C LYS A 104 -12.19 -18.90 -12.25
N ARG A 105 -13.10 -18.00 -11.89
CA ARG A 105 -14.40 -18.39 -11.32
C ARG A 105 -15.25 -19.03 -12.43
N PRO A 106 -15.80 -20.24 -12.25
CA PRO A 106 -16.73 -20.82 -13.21
C PRO A 106 -17.97 -19.93 -13.34
N ARG A 107 -18.41 -19.65 -14.57
CA ARG A 107 -19.68 -18.94 -14.83
C ARG A 107 -20.81 -19.84 -14.34
N ARG A 108 -21.56 -19.38 -13.34
CA ARG A 108 -22.80 -20.03 -12.91
C ARG A 108 -23.79 -19.95 -14.08
N ALA A 109 -24.24 -21.11 -14.58
CA ALA A 109 -25.34 -21.16 -15.55
C ALA A 109 -26.56 -20.47 -14.92
N ARG A 110 -27.21 -19.60 -15.68
CA ARG A 110 -28.52 -19.06 -15.27
C ARG A 110 -29.53 -20.13 -15.64
N ASP A 111 -30.08 -20.81 -14.64
CA ASP A 111 -31.29 -21.62 -14.84
C ASP A 111 -32.43 -20.65 -15.20
N THR A 112 -32.94 -20.80 -16.42
CA THR A 112 -34.18 -20.20 -16.91
C THR A 112 -35.32 -21.19 -16.76
#